data_AF-A0A5D3FFH2-F1
#
_entry.id   AF-A0A5D3FFH2-F1
#
_cell.length_a   1.000
_cell.length_b   1.000
_cell.length_c   1.000
_cell.angle_alpha   90.00
_cell.angle_beta   90.00
_cell.angle_gamma   90.00
#
_symmetry.space_group_name_H-M   'P 1'
#
loop_
_entity.id
_entity.type
_entity.pdbx_description
1 polymer ?
#
loop_
_entity_poly.entity_id
_entity_poly.type
_entity_poly.pdbx_seq_one_letter_code
_entity_poly.pdbx_strand_id
1 'polypeptide(L)'
;MQARHRGIVGAAAVVLLGLVLHRAFLSPRAHPPAAALVAPIERAVPGARPIELIERIEGSFKDIYLTQISIIQGVAFGFLARSALTGTRPTAGQWIAYGTAFMVITIVWQEYMVGSTAFTWVPTLLDSVTPYVLGILEFLIIIRARESTGSFLLILMITWWSGWVSYGNYWYHARRGGELNRASYALLGRYVRFGLGCHLVGAPAAVLLWVLHHYSGKEWDLVFLTAAFATLAPLFLHSIFNWSLVLYRLQRAVKQ
;
A
#
# COMPACT_ATOMS: atom_id res chain seq x y z
N MET A 1 -5.80 14.00 26.71
CA MET A 1 -5.57 14.16 25.25
C MET A 1 -4.14 13.80 24.83
N GLN A 2 -3.09 14.20 25.58
CA GLN A 2 -1.67 13.91 25.25
C GLN A 2 -1.30 12.41 25.13
N ALA A 3 -1.91 11.51 25.91
CA ALA A 3 -1.58 10.08 25.85
C ALA A 3 -1.99 9.41 24.52
N ARG A 4 -3.10 9.84 23.89
CA ARG A 4 -3.56 9.31 22.60
C ARG A 4 -2.64 9.71 21.43
N HIS A 5 -2.03 10.90 21.49
CA HIS A 5 -1.08 11.35 20.46
C HIS A 5 0.23 10.55 20.48
N ARG A 6 0.71 10.12 21.66
CA ARG A 6 1.94 9.33 21.79
C ARG A 6 1.84 7.96 21.11
N GLY A 7 0.67 7.33 21.16
CA GLY A 7 0.44 6.02 20.52
C GLY A 7 0.52 6.06 18.98
N ILE A 8 -0.04 7.11 18.36
CA ILE A 8 -0.04 7.26 16.89
C ILE A 8 1.38 7.58 16.37
N VAL A 9 2.12 8.44 17.09
CA VAL A 9 3.52 8.75 16.75
C VAL A 9 4.41 7.50 16.90
N GLY A 10 4.15 6.64 17.89
CA GLY A 10 4.85 5.38 18.07
C GLY A 10 4.68 4.41 16.89
N ALA A 11 3.45 4.27 16.37
CA ALA A 11 3.19 3.38 15.24
C ALA A 11 3.88 3.86 13.94
N ALA A 12 3.82 5.16 13.65
CA ALA A 12 4.51 5.75 12.50
C ALA A 12 6.03 5.63 12.62
N ALA A 13 6.58 5.81 13.83
CA ALA A 13 8.01 5.63 14.10
C ALA A 13 8.46 4.17 13.88
N VAL A 14 7.65 3.19 14.24
CA VAL A 14 7.98 1.76 14.02
C VAL A 14 8.03 1.42 12.53
N VAL A 15 7.10 1.95 11.73
CA VAL A 15 7.09 1.74 10.27
C VAL A 15 8.31 2.41 9.63
N LEU A 16 8.58 3.67 9.97
CA LEU A 16 9.74 4.40 9.45
C LEU A 16 11.06 3.74 9.87
N LEU A 17 11.16 3.26 11.11
CA LEU A 17 12.32 2.53 11.61
C LEU A 17 12.51 1.20 10.89
N GLY A 18 11.43 0.44 10.66
CA GLY A 18 11.46 -0.80 9.89
C GLY A 18 11.99 -0.60 8.47
N LEU A 19 11.60 0.50 7.81
CA LEU A 19 12.05 0.85 6.46
C LEU A 19 13.51 1.29 6.41
N VAL A 20 13.95 2.10 7.38
CA VAL A 20 15.35 2.52 7.51
C VAL A 20 16.24 1.30 7.77
N LEU A 21 15.83 0.41 8.67
CA LEU A 21 16.57 -0.82 8.98
C LEU A 21 16.62 -1.75 7.77
N HIS A 22 15.49 -1.98 7.08
CA HIS A 22 15.47 -2.80 5.86
C HIS A 22 16.47 -2.32 4.81
N ARG A 23 16.53 -1.00 4.60
CA ARG A 23 17.44 -0.38 3.63
C ARG A 23 18.90 -0.47 4.07
N ALA A 24 19.18 -0.39 5.37
CA ALA A 24 20.51 -0.57 5.93
C ALA A 24 21.01 -2.02 5.78
N PHE A 25 20.12 -3.00 5.98
CA PHE A 25 20.46 -4.44 5.87
C PHE A 25 20.55 -4.96 4.43
N LEU A 26 19.98 -4.26 3.45
CA LEU A 26 20.10 -4.57 2.02
C LEU A 26 21.22 -3.80 1.31
N SER A 27 22.19 -3.23 2.03
CA SER A 27 23.43 -2.77 1.41
C SER A 27 24.02 -3.93 0.60
N PRO A 28 24.28 -3.76 -0.71
CA PRO A 28 24.75 -4.84 -1.57
C PRO A 28 26.17 -5.22 -1.12
N ARG A 29 26.27 -6.18 -0.19
CA ARG A 29 27.49 -6.96 -0.05
C ARG A 29 27.66 -7.69 -1.37
N ALA A 30 28.87 -7.72 -1.90
CA ALA A 30 29.18 -8.51 -3.09
C ALA A 30 28.64 -9.93 -2.85
N HIS A 31 27.56 -10.29 -3.57
CA HIS A 31 26.97 -11.60 -3.40
C HIS A 31 28.04 -12.61 -3.84
N PRO A 32 28.37 -13.61 -2.99
CA PRO A 32 29.22 -14.69 -3.45
C PRO A 32 28.56 -15.31 -4.71
N PRO A 33 29.37 -15.78 -5.67
CA PRO A 33 28.84 -16.36 -6.90
C PRO A 33 27.81 -17.44 -6.55
N ALA A 34 26.68 -17.48 -7.28
CA ALA A 34 25.55 -18.36 -6.95
C ALA A 34 25.96 -19.82 -6.70
N ALA A 35 26.97 -20.30 -7.44
CA ALA A 35 27.57 -21.63 -7.25
C ALA A 35 28.06 -21.89 -5.81
N ALA A 36 28.61 -20.87 -5.13
CA ALA A 36 29.09 -20.99 -3.75
C ALA A 36 27.95 -21.14 -2.72
N LEU A 37 26.74 -20.65 -3.04
CA LEU A 37 25.55 -20.79 -2.20
C LEU A 37 24.82 -22.12 -2.44
N VAL A 38 24.88 -22.65 -3.66
CA VAL A 38 24.19 -23.89 -4.07
C VAL A 38 24.98 -25.14 -3.69
N ALA A 39 26.31 -25.11 -3.83
CA ALA A 39 27.16 -26.29 -3.60
C ALA A 39 27.05 -26.92 -2.20
N PRO A 40 26.82 -26.18 -1.09
CA PRO A 40 26.55 -26.80 0.21
C PRO A 40 25.20 -27.53 0.26
N ILE A 41 24.17 -27.00 -0.41
CA ILE A 41 22.82 -27.57 -0.43
C ILE A 41 22.79 -28.87 -1.25
N GLU A 42 23.40 -28.86 -2.43
CA GLU A 42 23.52 -30.06 -3.27
C GLU A 42 24.32 -31.17 -2.59
N ARG A 43 25.35 -30.81 -1.81
CA ARG A 43 26.11 -31.77 -1.00
C ARG A 43 25.28 -32.37 0.13
N ALA A 44 24.42 -31.58 0.77
CA ALA A 44 23.57 -32.03 1.87
C ALA A 44 22.37 -32.86 1.36
N VAL A 45 21.81 -32.50 0.20
CA VAL A 45 20.64 -33.14 -0.41
C VAL A 45 20.91 -33.31 -1.92
N PRO A 46 21.52 -34.42 -2.32
CA PRO A 46 21.77 -34.71 -3.74
C PRO A 46 20.46 -34.67 -4.54
N GLY A 47 20.44 -33.90 -5.63
CA GLY A 47 19.26 -33.71 -6.47
C GLY A 47 18.30 -32.60 -6.02
N ALA A 48 18.60 -31.89 -4.92
CA ALA A 48 17.86 -30.67 -4.59
C ALA A 48 18.00 -29.63 -5.69
N ARG A 49 16.88 -29.00 -6.07
CA ARG A 49 16.84 -27.90 -7.04
C ARG A 49 16.40 -26.63 -6.31
N PRO A 50 17.34 -25.80 -5.80
CA PRO A 50 17.00 -24.58 -5.04
C PRO A 50 16.05 -23.62 -5.77
N ILE A 51 16.08 -23.64 -7.11
CA ILE A 51 15.18 -22.85 -7.96
C ILE A 51 13.72 -23.26 -7.75
N GLU A 52 13.42 -24.57 -7.66
CA GLU A 52 12.05 -25.05 -7.45
C GLU A 52 11.50 -24.65 -6.08
N LEU A 53 12.36 -24.58 -5.06
CA LEU A 53 11.98 -24.09 -3.74
C LEU A 53 11.61 -22.59 -3.80
N ILE A 54 12.43 -21.79 -4.48
CA ILE A 54 12.19 -20.35 -4.64
C ILE A 54 10.88 -20.12 -5.40
N GLU A 55 10.70 -20.79 -6.54
CA GLU A 55 9.46 -20.69 -7.34
C GLU A 55 8.22 -21.09 -6.53
N ARG A 56 8.31 -22.14 -5.71
CA ARG A 56 7.23 -22.55 -4.81
C ARG A 56 6.94 -21.49 -3.74
N ILE A 57 7.97 -20.91 -3.14
CA ILE A 57 7.82 -19.86 -2.12
C ILE A 57 7.20 -18.61 -2.75
N GLU A 58 7.73 -18.15 -3.89
CA GLU A 58 7.23 -16.96 -4.59
C GLU A 58 5.78 -17.16 -5.08
N GLY A 59 5.47 -18.34 -5.63
CA GLY A 59 4.12 -18.68 -6.09
C GLY A 59 3.10 -18.74 -4.94
N SER A 60 3.44 -19.43 -3.85
CA SER A 60 2.53 -19.56 -2.69
C SER A 60 2.37 -18.25 -1.91
N PHE A 61 3.40 -17.41 -1.87
CA PHE A 61 3.37 -16.15 -1.15
C PHE A 61 2.26 -15.23 -1.68
N LYS A 62 2.15 -15.08 -2.99
CA LYS A 62 1.12 -14.25 -3.62
C LYS A 62 -0.29 -14.62 -3.14
N ASP A 63 -0.62 -15.91 -3.16
CA ASP A 63 -1.96 -16.39 -2.81
C ASP A 63 -2.26 -16.20 -1.32
N ILE A 64 -1.30 -16.52 -0.45
CA ILE A 64 -1.42 -16.32 1.00
C ILE A 64 -1.59 -14.83 1.30
N TYR A 65 -0.76 -14.00 0.68
CA TYR A 65 -0.73 -12.56 0.90
C TYR A 65 -2.03 -11.87 0.46
N LEU A 66 -2.54 -12.21 -0.72
CA LEU A 66 -3.82 -11.68 -1.22
C LEU A 66 -5.02 -12.16 -0.41
N THR A 67 -4.99 -13.41 0.05
CA THR A 67 -6.02 -13.93 0.96
C THR A 67 -6.04 -13.14 2.26
N GLN A 68 -4.87 -12.94 2.86
CA GLN A 68 -4.73 -12.19 4.11
C GLN A 68 -5.22 -10.74 3.96
N ILE A 69 -4.79 -10.04 2.91
CA ILE A 69 -5.29 -8.69 2.63
C ILE A 69 -6.81 -8.73 2.45
N SER A 70 -7.36 -9.65 1.66
CA SER A 70 -8.80 -9.70 1.39
C SER A 70 -9.64 -9.91 2.66
N ILE A 71 -9.15 -10.71 3.62
CA ILE A 71 -9.78 -10.85 4.94
C ILE A 71 -9.80 -9.49 5.66
N ILE A 72 -8.66 -8.80 5.73
CA ILE A 72 -8.55 -7.48 6.37
C ILE A 72 -9.50 -6.48 5.70
N GLN A 73 -9.53 -6.43 4.37
CA GLN A 73 -10.42 -5.55 3.61
C GLN A 73 -11.90 -5.83 3.89
N GLY A 74 -12.29 -7.11 3.96
CA GLY A 74 -13.66 -7.50 4.32
C GLY A 74 -14.06 -7.00 5.72
N VAL A 75 -13.17 -7.13 6.70
CA VAL A 75 -13.41 -6.60 8.06
C VAL A 75 -13.45 -5.07 8.06
N ALA A 76 -12.56 -4.41 7.32
CA ALA A 76 -12.51 -2.95 7.19
C ALA A 76 -13.81 -2.40 6.57
N PHE A 77 -14.31 -3.00 5.48
CA PHE A 77 -15.59 -2.60 4.88
C PHE A 77 -16.78 -2.82 5.82
N GLY A 78 -16.83 -3.97 6.50
CA GLY A 78 -17.87 -4.23 7.50
C GLY A 78 -17.85 -3.20 8.64
N PHE A 79 -16.66 -2.84 9.12
CA PHE A 79 -16.49 -1.82 10.16
C PHE A 79 -16.83 -0.41 9.66
N LEU A 80 -16.45 -0.06 8.42
CA LEU A 80 -16.83 1.20 7.78
C LEU A 80 -18.35 1.33 7.67
N ALA A 81 -19.03 0.30 7.15
CA ALA A 81 -20.49 0.27 7.02
C ALA A 81 -21.16 0.42 8.39
N ARG A 82 -20.70 -0.32 9.40
CA ARG A 82 -21.20 -0.19 10.77
C ARG A 82 -20.98 1.21 11.33
N SER A 83 -19.80 1.79 11.16
CA SER A 83 -19.46 3.13 11.66
C SER A 83 -20.35 4.21 11.02
N ALA A 84 -20.66 4.08 9.73
CA ALA A 84 -21.51 4.99 8.98
C ALA A 84 -23.00 4.87 9.31
N LEU A 85 -23.49 3.65 9.57
CA LEU A 85 -24.93 3.36 9.70
C LEU A 85 -25.44 3.31 11.15
N THR A 86 -24.55 3.21 12.14
CA THR A 86 -24.96 3.15 13.55
C THR A 86 -24.87 4.50 14.25
N GLY A 87 -25.73 4.75 15.24
CA GLY A 87 -25.74 5.98 16.02
C GLY A 87 -26.44 7.16 15.33
N THR A 88 -26.00 8.39 15.60
CA THR A 88 -26.57 9.59 14.98
C THR A 88 -26.35 9.62 13.46
N ARG A 89 -27.24 10.27 12.72
CA ARG A 89 -27.07 10.40 11.26
C ARG A 89 -25.77 11.17 10.95
N PRO A 90 -24.88 10.65 10.08
CA PRO A 90 -23.65 11.36 9.74
C PRO A 90 -23.94 12.70 9.05
N THR A 91 -23.10 13.69 9.34
CA THR A 91 -23.10 14.98 8.64
C THR A 91 -22.57 14.83 7.22
N ALA A 92 -22.75 15.85 6.37
CA ALA A 92 -22.19 15.83 5.01
C ALA A 92 -20.67 15.62 5.00
N GLY A 93 -19.94 16.30 5.91
CA GLY A 93 -18.50 16.11 6.06
C GLY A 93 -18.14 14.68 6.44
N GLN A 94 -18.87 14.07 7.37
CA GLN A 94 -18.65 12.66 7.76
C GLN A 94 -18.91 11.69 6.61
N TRP A 95 -19.93 11.93 5.78
CA TRP A 95 -20.15 11.14 4.56
C TRP A 95 -18.98 11.23 3.58
N ILE A 96 -18.41 12.43 3.39
CA ILE A 96 -17.20 12.60 2.58
C ILE A 96 -16.02 11.85 3.21
N ALA A 97 -15.84 11.94 4.54
CA ALA A 97 -14.78 11.22 5.24
C ALA A 97 -14.92 9.69 5.11
N TYR A 98 -16.14 9.16 5.19
CA TYR A 98 -16.40 7.73 4.94
C TYR A 98 -16.16 7.34 3.48
N GLY A 99 -16.54 8.20 2.52
CA GLY A 99 -16.22 8.00 1.10
C GLY A 99 -14.71 7.99 0.84
N THR A 100 -13.96 8.88 1.48
CA THR A 100 -12.50 8.92 1.44
C THR A 100 -11.90 7.65 2.06
N ALA A 101 -12.41 7.19 3.20
CA ALA A 101 -11.97 5.93 3.82
C ALA A 101 -12.23 4.72 2.91
N PHE A 102 -13.41 4.66 2.27
CA PHE A 102 -13.75 3.64 1.27
C PHE A 102 -12.74 3.63 0.10
N MET A 103 -12.39 4.81 -0.41
CA MET A 103 -11.38 4.93 -1.48
C MET A 103 -10.02 4.43 -1.02
N VAL A 104 -9.58 4.77 0.18
CA VAL A 104 -8.29 4.29 0.73
C VAL A 104 -8.26 2.77 0.78
N ILE A 105 -9.26 2.13 1.39
CA ILE A 105 -9.39 0.67 1.51
C ILE A 105 -9.32 0.03 0.12
N THR A 106 -10.10 0.55 -0.82
CA THR A 106 -10.12 0.05 -2.21
C THR A 106 -8.80 0.24 -2.94
N ILE A 107 -8.14 1.40 -2.79
CA ILE A 107 -6.83 1.69 -3.37
C ILE A 107 -5.82 0.69 -2.80
N VAL A 108 -5.73 0.55 -1.48
CA VAL A 108 -4.79 -0.37 -0.84
C VAL A 108 -4.95 -1.78 -1.41
N TRP A 109 -6.18 -2.31 -1.42
CA TRP A 109 -6.45 -3.62 -2.00
C TRP A 109 -5.99 -3.71 -3.47
N GLN A 110 -6.38 -2.74 -4.29
CA GLN A 110 -6.07 -2.74 -5.72
C GLN A 110 -4.56 -2.68 -5.97
N GLU A 111 -3.84 -1.83 -5.25
CA GLU A 111 -2.39 -1.68 -5.40
C GLU A 111 -1.62 -2.93 -4.97
N TYR A 112 -2.09 -3.64 -3.95
CA TYR A 112 -1.49 -4.92 -3.55
C TYR A 112 -1.83 -6.06 -4.51
N MET A 113 -3.05 -6.08 -5.04
CA MET A 113 -3.43 -7.02 -6.11
C MET A 113 -2.54 -6.82 -7.33
N VAL A 114 -2.38 -5.58 -7.81
CA VAL A 114 -1.52 -5.28 -8.94
C VAL A 114 -0.05 -5.60 -8.64
N GLY A 115 0.47 -5.16 -7.50
CA GLY A 115 1.87 -5.37 -7.14
C GLY A 115 2.26 -6.85 -7.06
N SER A 116 1.47 -7.65 -6.34
CA SER A 116 1.73 -9.09 -6.15
C SER A 116 1.44 -9.95 -7.39
N THR A 117 0.61 -9.47 -8.33
CA THR A 117 0.37 -10.17 -9.59
C THR A 117 1.41 -9.84 -10.66
N ALA A 118 1.91 -8.59 -10.68
CA ALA A 118 2.84 -8.12 -11.70
C ALA A 118 4.31 -8.39 -11.36
N PHE A 119 4.65 -8.41 -10.08
CA PHE A 119 6.03 -8.51 -9.61
C PHE A 119 6.20 -9.63 -8.59
N THR A 120 7.32 -10.33 -8.69
CA THR A 120 7.70 -11.45 -7.82
C THR A 120 8.92 -11.05 -6.99
N TRP A 121 8.91 -11.39 -5.71
CA TRP A 121 10.07 -11.27 -4.84
C TRP A 121 9.98 -12.28 -3.69
N VAL A 122 11.13 -12.66 -3.15
CA VAL A 122 11.18 -13.49 -1.95
C VAL A 122 10.63 -12.68 -0.77
N PRO A 123 9.55 -13.15 -0.11
CA PRO A 123 8.93 -12.40 0.96
C PRO A 123 9.83 -12.31 2.18
N THR A 124 9.74 -11.18 2.86
CA THR A 124 10.43 -10.90 4.11
C THR A 124 9.43 -10.80 5.26
N LEU A 125 9.95 -10.69 6.49
CA LEU A 125 9.12 -10.43 7.66
C LEU A 125 8.34 -9.11 7.51
N LEU A 126 8.90 -8.10 6.85
CA LEU A 126 8.23 -6.83 6.65
C LEU A 126 7.03 -6.98 5.74
N ASP A 127 7.13 -7.78 4.68
CA ASP A 127 5.98 -8.10 3.85
C ASP A 127 4.89 -8.75 4.70
N SER A 128 5.23 -9.71 5.56
CA SER A 128 4.25 -10.38 6.44
C SER A 128 3.55 -9.44 7.44
N VAL A 129 4.25 -8.41 7.94
CA VAL A 129 3.70 -7.43 8.90
C VAL A 129 2.87 -6.35 8.20
N THR A 130 3.19 -6.04 6.95
CA THR A 130 2.62 -4.90 6.21
C THR A 130 1.08 -4.93 6.13
N PRO A 131 0.41 -6.05 5.79
CA PRO A 131 -1.05 -6.12 5.77
C PRO A 131 -1.69 -5.72 7.10
N TYR A 132 -1.09 -6.11 8.24
CA TYR A 132 -1.63 -5.77 9.56
C TYR A 132 -1.49 -4.29 9.88
N VAL A 133 -0.35 -3.69 9.53
CA VAL A 133 -0.14 -2.24 9.68
C VAL A 133 -1.15 -1.46 8.84
N LEU A 134 -1.39 -1.90 7.60
CA LEU A 134 -2.40 -1.29 6.73
C LEU A 134 -3.81 -1.42 7.31
N GLY A 135 -4.17 -2.62 7.79
CA GLY A 135 -5.45 -2.82 8.46
C GLY A 135 -5.61 -1.89 9.67
N ILE A 136 -4.57 -1.71 10.49
CA ILE A 136 -4.59 -0.75 11.60
C ILE A 136 -4.85 0.68 11.09
N LEU A 137 -4.17 1.12 10.03
CA LEU A 137 -4.38 2.45 9.44
C LEU A 137 -5.80 2.61 8.88
N GLU A 138 -6.35 1.59 8.24
CA GLU A 138 -7.73 1.56 7.74
C GLU A 138 -8.75 1.64 8.89
N PHE A 139 -8.56 0.89 9.98
CA PHE A 139 -9.44 1.03 11.15
C PHE A 139 -9.33 2.41 11.79
N LEU A 140 -8.12 2.96 11.89
CA LEU A 140 -7.91 4.30 12.43
C LEU A 140 -8.59 5.36 11.55
N ILE A 141 -8.48 5.27 10.22
CA ILE A 141 -9.12 6.26 9.34
C ILE A 141 -10.65 6.20 9.46
N ILE A 142 -11.23 5.01 9.59
CA ILE A 142 -12.66 4.82 9.82
C ILE A 142 -13.11 5.41 11.16
N ILE A 143 -12.37 5.17 12.24
CA ILE A 143 -12.68 5.73 13.57
C ILE A 143 -12.63 7.26 13.53
N ARG A 144 -11.58 7.82 12.93
CA ARG A 144 -11.40 9.28 12.90
C ARG A 144 -12.36 9.99 11.97
N ALA A 145 -12.92 9.31 10.97
CA ALA A 145 -13.91 9.88 10.04
C ALA A 145 -15.10 10.51 10.76
N ARG A 146 -15.45 9.99 11.95
CA ARG A 146 -16.54 10.52 12.78
C ARG A 146 -16.08 11.46 13.88
N GLU A 147 -14.93 11.19 14.49
CA GLU A 147 -14.49 11.85 15.72
C GLU A 147 -13.90 13.25 15.49
N SER A 148 -13.04 13.43 14.47
CA SER A 148 -12.28 14.67 14.29
C SER A 148 -11.66 14.76 12.90
N THR A 149 -12.00 15.83 12.18
CA THR A 149 -11.41 16.15 10.86
C THR A 149 -9.89 16.25 10.93
N GLY A 150 -9.32 16.94 11.92
CA GLY A 150 -7.86 17.07 12.06
C GLY A 150 -7.16 15.73 12.31
N SER A 151 -7.76 14.86 13.13
CA SER A 151 -7.21 13.50 13.35
C SER A 151 -7.36 12.62 12.10
N PHE A 152 -8.46 12.78 11.36
CA PHE A 152 -8.69 12.07 10.11
C PHE A 152 -7.65 12.45 9.06
N LEU A 153 -7.40 13.75 8.87
CA LEU A 153 -6.38 14.27 7.96
C LEU A 153 -4.97 13.81 8.36
N LEU A 154 -4.66 13.73 9.65
CA LEU A 154 -3.38 13.19 10.14
C LEU A 154 -3.20 11.72 9.74
N ILE A 155 -4.20 10.88 9.96
CA ILE A 155 -4.13 9.46 9.57
C ILE A 155 -4.03 9.34 8.04
N LEU A 156 -4.79 10.13 7.29
CA LEU A 156 -4.71 10.16 5.84
C LEU A 156 -3.31 10.58 5.34
N MET A 157 -2.68 11.56 5.98
CA MET A 157 -1.29 11.95 5.70
C MET A 157 -0.33 10.78 5.91
N ILE A 158 -0.45 10.05 7.01
CA ILE A 158 0.37 8.85 7.29
C ILE A 158 0.15 7.78 6.21
N THR A 159 -1.10 7.58 5.77
CA THR A 159 -1.43 6.65 4.68
C THR A 159 -0.77 7.04 3.37
N TRP A 160 -0.78 8.33 2.99
CA TRP A 160 -0.08 8.81 1.79
C TRP A 160 1.42 8.54 1.84
N TRP A 161 2.07 8.79 2.97
CA TRP A 161 3.50 8.49 3.12
C TRP A 161 3.79 6.99 3.04
N SER A 162 2.93 6.17 3.64
CA SER A 162 3.02 4.70 3.57
C SER A 162 2.88 4.22 2.11
N GLY A 163 1.97 4.83 1.35
CA GLY A 163 1.81 4.56 -0.08
C GLY A 163 3.03 4.95 -0.91
N TRP A 164 3.63 6.12 -0.63
CA TRP A 164 4.86 6.55 -1.31
C TRP A 164 6.00 5.56 -1.13
N VAL A 165 6.20 5.09 0.11
CA VAL A 165 7.17 4.05 0.44
C VAL A 165 6.85 2.75 -0.31
N SER A 166 5.59 2.31 -0.28
CA SER A 166 5.16 1.06 -0.93
C SER A 166 5.42 1.09 -2.44
N TYR A 167 5.10 2.21 -3.09
CA TYR A 167 5.42 2.41 -4.51
C TYR A 167 6.93 2.49 -4.79
N GLY A 168 7.70 3.07 -3.88
CA GLY A 168 9.17 3.04 -3.94
C GLY A 168 9.72 1.62 -3.89
N ASN A 169 9.13 0.77 -3.03
CA ASN A 169 9.47 -0.65 -2.94
C ASN A 169 9.11 -1.39 -4.24
N TYR A 170 7.91 -1.18 -4.78
CA TYR A 170 7.51 -1.75 -6.07
C TYR A 170 8.44 -1.34 -7.20
N TRP A 171 8.77 -0.05 -7.30
CA TRP A 171 9.70 0.43 -8.31
C TRP A 171 11.09 -0.21 -8.17
N TYR A 172 11.57 -0.41 -6.95
CA TYR A 172 12.83 -1.10 -6.69
C TYR A 172 12.79 -2.55 -7.19
N HIS A 173 11.80 -3.35 -6.77
CA HIS A 173 11.68 -4.75 -7.16
C HIS A 173 11.35 -4.94 -8.65
N ALA A 174 10.61 -4.01 -9.25
CA ALA A 174 10.32 -4.03 -10.67
C ALA A 174 11.57 -3.81 -11.53
N ARG A 175 12.48 -2.93 -11.10
CA ARG A 175 13.71 -2.62 -11.86
C ARG A 175 14.87 -3.55 -11.57
N ARG A 176 15.00 -4.02 -10.32
CA ARG A 176 16.12 -4.87 -9.88
C ARG A 176 15.77 -6.35 -9.76
N GLY A 177 14.50 -6.71 -9.95
CA GLY A 177 14.08 -8.11 -9.98
C GLY A 177 14.59 -8.87 -11.19
N GLY A 178 14.21 -10.14 -11.27
CA GLY A 178 14.51 -11.03 -12.38
C GLY A 178 13.96 -10.56 -13.72
N GLU A 179 14.22 -11.33 -14.77
CA GLU A 179 13.79 -11.00 -16.13
C GLU A 179 12.27 -10.79 -16.24
N LEU A 180 11.49 -11.64 -15.58
CA LEU A 180 10.03 -11.53 -15.53
C LEU A 180 9.57 -10.17 -14.98
N ASN A 181 10.12 -9.70 -13.85
CA ASN A 181 9.76 -8.41 -13.27
C ASN A 181 10.10 -7.25 -14.21
N ARG A 182 11.25 -7.31 -14.88
CA ARG A 182 11.66 -6.27 -15.83
C ARG A 182 10.76 -6.26 -17.07
N ALA A 183 10.35 -7.42 -17.57
CA ALA A 183 9.40 -7.55 -18.67
C ALA A 183 8.02 -7.02 -18.27
N SER A 184 7.51 -7.42 -17.10
CA SER A 184 6.28 -6.86 -16.51
C SER A 184 6.36 -5.35 -16.38
N TYR A 185 7.49 -4.82 -15.92
CA TYR A 185 7.69 -3.37 -15.77
C TYR A 185 7.78 -2.64 -17.12
N ALA A 186 8.30 -3.26 -18.18
CA ALA A 186 8.29 -2.66 -19.51
C ALA A 186 6.84 -2.43 -20.00
N LEU A 187 5.92 -3.35 -19.69
CA LEU A 187 4.51 -3.26 -20.05
C LEU A 187 3.70 -2.36 -19.10
N LEU A 188 3.96 -2.48 -17.79
CA LEU A 188 3.15 -1.88 -16.73
C LEU A 188 3.81 -0.69 -16.05
N GLY A 189 5.00 -0.28 -16.47
CA GLY A 189 5.76 0.78 -15.81
C GLY A 189 5.09 2.14 -15.85
N ARG A 190 4.10 2.37 -16.74
CA ARG A 190 3.24 3.56 -16.68
C ARG A 190 2.38 3.57 -15.43
N TYR A 191 1.80 2.43 -15.05
CA TYR A 191 1.01 2.27 -13.83
C TYR A 191 1.83 2.65 -12.59
N VAL A 192 3.01 2.05 -12.45
CA VAL A 192 3.91 2.29 -11.30
C VAL A 192 4.35 3.75 -11.24
N ARG A 193 4.76 4.34 -12.37
CA ARG A 193 5.20 5.74 -12.42
C ARG A 193 4.07 6.72 -12.12
N PHE A 194 2.86 6.46 -12.62
CA PHE A 194 1.71 7.30 -12.34
C PHE A 194 1.38 7.28 -10.86
N GLY A 195 1.27 6.10 -10.25
CA GLY A 195 1.01 5.97 -8.82
C GLY A 195 2.10 6.62 -7.96
N LEU A 196 3.38 6.46 -8.31
CA LEU A 196 4.47 7.16 -7.65
C LEU A 196 4.35 8.68 -7.78
N GLY A 197 3.99 9.19 -8.96
CA GLY A 197 3.73 10.61 -9.20
C GLY A 197 2.58 11.14 -8.35
N CYS A 198 1.47 10.40 -8.27
CA CYS A 198 0.35 10.74 -7.39
C CYS A 198 0.79 10.83 -5.92
N HIS A 199 1.63 9.92 -5.44
CA HIS A 199 2.12 9.97 -4.05
C HIS A 199 3.13 11.11 -3.81
N LEU A 200 3.97 11.44 -4.80
CA LEU A 200 4.89 12.58 -4.73
C LEU A 200 4.16 13.92 -4.57
N VAL A 201 2.96 14.06 -5.15
CA VAL A 201 2.13 15.27 -5.01
C VAL A 201 1.17 15.15 -3.82
N GLY A 202 0.53 14.01 -3.65
CA GLY A 202 -0.49 13.74 -2.64
C GLY A 202 0.04 13.76 -1.21
N ALA A 203 1.24 13.22 -0.96
CA ALA A 203 1.80 13.22 0.39
C ALA A 203 2.11 14.64 0.91
N PRO A 204 2.80 15.53 0.16
CA PRO A 204 2.91 16.94 0.54
C PRO A 204 1.57 17.65 0.65
N ALA A 205 0.62 17.39 -0.25
CA ALA A 205 -0.72 17.98 -0.18
C ALA A 205 -1.45 17.55 1.11
N ALA A 206 -1.33 16.30 1.53
CA ALA A 206 -1.94 15.83 2.78
C ALA A 206 -1.31 16.49 4.03
N VAL A 207 0.01 16.70 4.03
CA VAL A 207 0.69 17.49 5.08
C VAL A 207 0.12 18.91 5.11
N LEU A 208 0.02 19.55 3.95
CA LEU A 208 -0.50 20.91 3.84
C LEU A 208 -1.95 21.00 4.33
N LEU A 209 -2.82 20.09 3.92
CA LEU A 209 -4.21 20.03 4.37
C LEU A 209 -4.31 19.88 5.88
N TRP A 210 -3.52 18.99 6.48
CA TRP A 210 -3.50 18.80 7.93
C TRP A 210 -2.99 20.04 8.68
N VAL A 211 -1.90 20.65 8.21
CA VAL A 211 -1.32 21.87 8.82
C VAL A 211 -2.29 23.03 8.70
N LEU A 212 -2.84 23.29 7.52
CA LEU A 212 -3.80 24.38 7.32
C LEU A 212 -5.06 24.17 8.15
N HIS A 213 -5.57 22.92 8.24
CA HIS A 213 -6.70 22.60 9.11
C HIS A 213 -6.40 22.89 10.57
N HIS A 214 -5.17 22.60 11.05
CA HIS A 214 -4.77 22.87 12.42
C HIS A 214 -4.86 24.36 12.81
N TYR A 215 -4.61 25.26 11.87
CA TYR A 215 -4.70 26.71 12.06
C TYR A 215 -6.04 27.31 11.61
N SER A 216 -6.92 26.50 11.03
CA SER A 216 -8.26 26.90 10.60
C SER A 216 -9.30 26.53 11.66
N GLY A 217 -10.40 27.26 11.73
CA GLY A 217 -11.54 26.87 12.56
C GLY A 217 -12.33 25.69 11.97
N LYS A 218 -13.21 25.11 12.77
CA LYS A 218 -14.02 23.92 12.41
C LYS A 218 -15.02 24.19 11.28
N GLU A 219 -15.36 25.45 11.03
CA GLU A 219 -16.22 25.89 9.94
C GLU A 219 -15.68 25.50 8.56
N TRP A 220 -14.37 25.22 8.45
CA TRP A 220 -13.71 24.79 7.21
C TRP A 220 -13.65 23.27 7.02
N ASP A 221 -14.15 22.47 7.97
CA ASP A 221 -14.02 21.01 7.94
C ASP A 221 -14.49 20.40 6.61
N LEU A 222 -15.63 20.86 6.08
CA LEU A 222 -16.18 20.35 4.82
C LEU A 222 -15.23 20.60 3.64
N VAL A 223 -14.57 21.77 3.59
CA VAL A 223 -13.62 22.13 2.53
C VAL A 223 -12.40 21.22 2.59
N PHE A 224 -11.81 21.04 3.78
CA PHE A 224 -10.64 20.18 3.93
C PHE A 224 -10.95 18.71 3.62
N LEU A 225 -12.12 18.20 4.01
CA LEU A 225 -12.53 16.83 3.70
C LEU A 225 -12.78 16.64 2.21
N THR A 226 -13.37 17.63 1.54
CA THR A 226 -13.58 17.60 0.08
C THR A 226 -12.24 17.64 -0.67
N ALA A 227 -11.30 18.48 -0.23
CA ALA A 227 -9.96 18.53 -0.80
C ALA A 227 -9.20 17.21 -0.57
N ALA A 228 -9.30 16.63 0.62
CA ALA A 228 -8.73 15.33 0.93
C ALA A 228 -9.30 14.21 0.04
N PHE A 229 -10.62 14.19 -0.20
CA PHE A 229 -11.26 13.27 -1.14
C PHE A 229 -10.71 13.46 -2.57
N ALA A 230 -10.66 14.71 -3.03
CA ALA A 230 -10.21 15.05 -4.37
C ALA A 230 -8.76 14.65 -4.64
N THR A 231 -7.87 14.71 -3.64
CA THR A 231 -6.47 14.28 -3.82
C THR A 231 -6.33 12.78 -4.04
N LEU A 232 -7.24 11.95 -3.52
CA LEU A 232 -7.25 10.50 -3.76
C LEU A 232 -7.88 10.10 -5.10
N ALA A 233 -8.78 10.91 -5.64
CA ALA A 233 -9.55 10.55 -6.85
C ALA A 233 -8.68 10.14 -8.06
N PRO A 234 -7.58 10.84 -8.40
CA PRO A 234 -6.68 10.42 -9.46
C PRO A 234 -6.11 9.02 -9.22
N LEU A 235 -5.65 8.74 -7.99
CA LEU A 235 -5.10 7.44 -7.61
C LEU A 235 -6.18 6.36 -7.54
N PHE A 236 -7.42 6.67 -7.18
CA PHE A 236 -8.52 5.70 -7.22
C PHE A 236 -8.86 5.30 -8.66
N LEU A 237 -8.92 6.27 -9.57
CA LEU A 237 -9.35 6.06 -10.94
C LEU A 237 -8.26 5.49 -11.86
N HIS A 238 -6.98 5.65 -11.51
CA HIS A 238 -5.87 5.28 -12.42
C HIS A 238 -5.83 3.80 -12.76
N SER A 239 -6.34 2.93 -11.88
CA SER A 239 -6.32 1.48 -12.08
C SER A 239 -7.19 1.07 -13.27
N ILE A 240 -8.31 1.76 -13.48
CA ILE A 240 -9.16 1.55 -14.65
C ILE A 240 -8.35 1.79 -15.93
N PHE A 241 -7.63 2.91 -16.00
CA PHE A 241 -6.95 3.35 -17.21
C PHE A 241 -5.61 2.67 -17.47
N ASN A 242 -4.81 2.48 -16.43
CA ASN A 242 -3.42 2.03 -16.54
C ASN A 242 -3.26 0.53 -16.32
N TRP A 243 -4.25 -0.15 -15.73
CA TRP A 243 -4.23 -1.60 -15.51
C TRP A 243 -5.28 -2.31 -16.35
N SER A 244 -6.56 -2.11 -16.05
CA SER A 244 -7.65 -2.90 -16.63
C SER A 244 -7.70 -2.77 -18.16
N LEU A 245 -7.72 -1.53 -18.68
CA LEU A 245 -7.76 -1.32 -20.13
C LEU A 245 -6.53 -1.84 -20.87
N VAL A 246 -5.35 -1.76 -20.24
CA VAL A 246 -4.09 -2.28 -20.83
C VAL A 246 -4.15 -3.79 -20.93
N LEU A 247 -4.56 -4.49 -19.86
CA LEU A 247 -4.70 -5.95 -19.87
C LEU A 247 -5.75 -6.43 -20.87
N TYR A 248 -6.89 -5.75 -20.99
CA TYR A 248 -7.89 -6.09 -22.00
C TYR A 248 -7.35 -5.98 -23.43
N ARG A 249 -6.52 -4.96 -23.71
CA ARG A 249 -5.89 -4.81 -25.04
C ARG A 249 -4.88 -5.92 -25.32
N LEU A 250 -4.04 -6.25 -24.33
CA LEU A 250 -3.08 -7.35 -24.45
C LEU A 250 -3.78 -8.69 -24.67
N GLN A 251 -4.84 -8.97 -23.91
CA GLN A 251 -5.62 -10.20 -24.05
C GLN A 251 -6.24 -10.33 -25.45
N ARG A 252 -6.70 -9.23 -26.05
CA ARG A 252 -7.22 -9.24 -27.43
C ARG A 252 -6.12 -9.49 -28.45
N ALA A 253 -4.95 -8.85 -28.29
CA ALA A 253 -3.83 -9.01 -29.21
C ALA A 253 -3.27 -10.46 -29.24
N VAL A 254 -3.29 -11.16 -28.11
CA VAL A 254 -2.81 -12.56 -28.03
C VAL A 254 -3.79 -13.57 -28.65
N LYS A 255 -5.06 -13.20 -28.80
CA LYS A 255 -6.11 -14.09 -29.35
C LYS A 255 -6.29 -13.96 -30.88
N GLN A 256 -5.59 -13.02 -31.51
CA GLN A 256 -5.60 -12.80 -32.95
C GLN A 256 -4.38 -13.46 -33.58
#